data_AF-A0A8T4SQR0-F1
#
_entry.id   AF-A0A8T4SQR0-F1
#
_cell.length_a   1.000
_cell.length_b   1.000
_cell.length_c   1.000
_cell.angle_alpha   90.00
_cell.angle_beta   90.00
_cell.angle_gamma   90.00
#
_symmetry.space_group_name_H-M   'P 1'
#
loop_
_entity.id
_entity.type
_entity.pdbx_description
1 polymer ?
#
loop_
_entity_poly.entity_id
_entity_poly.type
_entity_poly.pdbx_seq_one_letter_code
_entity_poly.pdbx_strand_id
1 'polypeptide(L)'
;MEAYKAHSFLTVTALLIFAVSIGFLVSQFQGGLTGAVVTVDGAACSANTECNDYLACTVDSCKNAGLTNSFCSYAPIESCVSADGCCPAGCTTVTDSDCN
;
A
#
# COMPACT_ATOMS: atom_id res chain seq x y z
N MET A 1 -25.90 20.85 -55.78
CA MET A 1 -26.20 19.98 -54.62
C MET A 1 -24.93 19.32 -54.06
N GLU A 2 -23.76 19.98 -54.19
CA GLU A 2 -22.44 19.40 -53.83
C GLU A 2 -21.97 19.76 -52.41
N ALA A 3 -22.51 20.83 -51.80
CA ALA A 3 -22.05 21.32 -50.50
C ALA A 3 -22.58 20.49 -49.29
N TYR A 4 -23.75 19.85 -49.42
CA TYR A 4 -24.35 19.01 -48.37
C TYR A 4 -23.53 17.73 -48.09
N LYS A 5 -22.90 17.16 -49.14
CA LYS A 5 -22.12 15.93 -49.02
C LYS A 5 -20.80 16.14 -48.30
N ALA A 6 -20.15 17.29 -48.51
CA ALA A 6 -18.92 17.69 -47.83
C ALA A 6 -19.15 18.04 -46.34
N HIS A 7 -20.24 18.74 -46.02
CA HIS A 7 -20.62 19.03 -44.63
C HIS A 7 -20.94 17.75 -43.83
N SER A 8 -21.62 16.77 -44.44
CA SER A 8 -21.93 15.49 -43.80
C SER A 8 -20.68 14.65 -43.50
N PHE A 9 -19.67 14.70 -44.38
CA PHE A 9 -18.42 13.96 -44.16
C PHE A 9 -17.55 14.57 -43.06
N LEU A 10 -17.54 15.89 -42.94
CA LEU A 10 -16.76 16.61 -41.93
C LEU A 10 -17.35 16.45 -40.52
N THR A 11 -18.68 16.38 -40.39
CA THR A 11 -19.33 16.17 -39.08
C THR A 11 -19.19 14.74 -38.58
N VAL A 12 -19.27 13.74 -39.47
CA VAL A 12 -19.11 12.32 -39.10
C VAL A 12 -17.67 12.02 -38.69
N THR A 13 -16.67 12.57 -39.41
CA THR A 13 -15.26 12.40 -39.06
C THR A 13 -14.90 13.11 -37.74
N ALA A 14 -15.42 14.31 -37.50
CA ALA A 14 -15.23 15.00 -36.22
C ALA A 14 -15.82 14.22 -35.03
N LEU A 15 -17.05 13.69 -35.15
CA LEU A 15 -17.68 12.90 -34.09
C LEU A 15 -16.91 11.63 -33.75
N LEU A 16 -16.36 10.94 -34.76
CA LEU A 16 -15.53 9.74 -34.55
C LEU A 16 -14.21 10.07 -33.85
N ILE A 17 -13.55 11.19 -34.19
CA ILE A 17 -12.33 11.64 -33.53
C ILE A 17 -12.60 12.01 -32.05
N PHE A 18 -13.71 12.69 -31.77
CA PHE A 18 -14.14 12.98 -30.40
C PHE A 18 -14.44 11.70 -29.61
N ALA A 19 -15.13 10.73 -30.20
CA ALA A 19 -15.42 9.46 -29.53
C ALA A 19 -14.16 8.65 -29.21
N VAL A 20 -13.17 8.60 -30.12
CA VAL A 20 -11.90 7.89 -29.91
C VAL A 20 -11.02 8.60 -28.88
N SER A 21 -10.95 9.94 -28.90
CA SER A 21 -10.16 10.71 -27.92
C SER A 21 -10.77 10.66 -26.52
N ILE A 22 -12.09 10.72 -26.40
CA ILE A 22 -12.78 10.49 -25.12
C ILE A 22 -12.48 9.07 -24.63
N GLY A 23 -12.62 8.05 -25.48
CA GLY A 23 -12.30 6.65 -25.15
C GLY A 23 -10.86 6.45 -24.64
N PHE A 24 -9.88 7.04 -25.32
CA PHE A 24 -8.48 6.99 -24.92
C PHE A 24 -8.22 7.69 -23.58
N LEU A 25 -8.89 8.82 -23.32
CA LEU A 25 -8.80 9.52 -22.03
C LEU A 25 -9.42 8.73 -20.88
N VAL A 26 -10.50 7.97 -21.10
CA VAL A 26 -11.09 7.11 -20.05
C VAL A 26 -10.19 5.91 -19.73
N SER A 27 -9.47 5.36 -20.72
CA SER A 27 -8.54 4.24 -20.51
C SER A 27 -7.28 4.58 -19.70
N GLN A 28 -6.93 5.87 -19.57
CA GLN A 28 -5.82 6.31 -18.73
C GLN A 28 -6.23 6.53 -17.27
N PHE A 29 -7.52 6.37 -16.94
CA PHE A 29 -8.08 6.60 -15.60
C PHE A 29 -8.24 5.31 -14.78
N GLN A 30 -7.63 4.20 -15.19
CA GLN A 30 -7.57 2.96 -14.38
C GLN A 30 -6.59 3.02 -13.20
N GLY A 31 -5.80 4.09 -13.06
CA GLY A 31 -4.76 4.19 -12.02
C GLY A 31 -4.92 5.34 -11.01
N GLY A 32 -6.04 6.09 -11.05
CA GLY A 32 -6.08 7.44 -10.46
C GLY A 32 -6.80 7.63 -9.12
N LEU A 33 -7.37 6.58 -8.51
CA LEU A 33 -8.11 6.68 -7.23
C LEU A 33 -8.09 5.37 -6.43
N THR A 34 -6.97 4.65 -6.38
CA THR A 34 -6.66 4.01 -5.10
C THR A 34 -6.48 5.18 -4.15
N GLY A 35 -7.52 5.46 -3.36
CA GLY A 35 -7.43 6.47 -2.32
C GLY A 35 -6.20 6.19 -1.45
N ALA A 36 -6.00 7.00 -0.42
CA ALA A 36 -5.41 6.44 0.78
C ALA A 36 -6.34 5.33 1.30
N VAL A 37 -6.40 4.19 0.61
CA VAL A 37 -6.52 2.92 1.29
C VAL A 37 -5.21 2.87 2.04
N VAL A 38 -5.26 3.30 3.29
CA VAL A 38 -4.41 2.67 4.29
C VAL A 38 -4.89 1.23 4.26
N THR A 39 -4.37 0.48 3.30
CA THR A 39 -4.51 -0.95 3.35
C THR A 39 -3.72 -1.31 4.60
N VAL A 40 -4.44 -1.71 5.64
CA VAL A 40 -3.87 -2.59 6.64
C VAL A 40 -3.84 -4.03 6.10
N ASP A 41 -3.81 -4.22 4.77
CA ASP A 41 -3.12 -5.39 4.25
C ASP A 41 -1.69 -5.21 4.76
N GLY A 42 -1.25 -6.10 5.64
CA GLY A 42 0.12 -5.99 6.10
C GLY A 42 0.97 -5.94 4.85
N ALA A 43 1.80 -4.91 4.74
CA ALA A 43 2.56 -4.63 3.53
C ALA A 43 3.10 -5.95 2.97
N ALA A 44 2.86 -6.20 1.69
CA ALA A 44 3.36 -7.41 1.06
C ALA A 44 4.85 -7.50 1.36
N CYS A 45 5.24 -8.56 2.07
CA CYS A 45 6.56 -8.71 2.65
C CYS A 45 7.19 -10.01 2.16
N SER A 46 8.50 -9.98 2.01
CA SER A 46 9.36 -11.08 1.58
C SER A 46 10.36 -11.48 2.68
N ALA A 47 10.58 -10.63 3.69
CA ALA A 47 11.42 -10.93 4.84
C ALA A 47 10.98 -10.17 6.11
N ASN A 48 11.35 -10.68 7.29
CA ASN A 48 11.05 -10.02 8.57
C ASN A 48 11.65 -8.60 8.66
N THR A 49 12.79 -8.35 8.02
CA THR A 49 13.45 -7.04 8.01
C THR A 49 12.62 -5.94 7.33
N GLU A 50 11.67 -6.31 6.49
CA GLU A 50 10.76 -5.38 5.82
C GLU A 50 9.56 -5.00 6.70
N CYS A 51 9.36 -5.74 7.80
CA CYS A 51 8.28 -5.53 8.77
C CYS A 51 8.76 -4.76 10.00
N ASN A 52 9.81 -3.94 9.91
CA ASN A 52 10.28 -3.17 11.06
C ASN A 52 9.31 -2.02 11.37
N ASP A 53 8.61 -2.07 12.51
CA ASP A 53 7.71 -0.99 12.98
C ASP A 53 8.42 0.05 13.87
N TYR A 54 9.73 -0.12 14.08
CA TYR A 54 10.58 0.69 14.95
C TYR A 54 10.18 0.67 16.43
N LEU A 55 9.38 -0.32 16.85
CA LEU A 55 9.09 -0.57 18.26
C LEU A 55 9.99 -1.71 18.73
N ALA A 56 10.97 -1.42 19.61
CA ALA A 56 11.85 -2.46 20.15
C ALA A 56 11.10 -3.54 20.95
N CYS A 57 9.90 -3.21 21.45
CA CYS A 57 9.04 -4.10 22.22
C CYS A 57 8.12 -5.00 21.38
N THR A 58 8.35 -5.11 20.08
CA THR A 58 7.63 -6.01 19.20
C THR A 58 8.58 -6.95 18.48
N VAL A 59 8.13 -8.19 18.29
CA VAL A 59 8.77 -9.17 17.42
C VAL A 59 8.12 -9.07 16.05
N ASP A 60 8.89 -8.58 15.11
CA ASP A 60 8.46 -8.36 13.74
C ASP A 60 8.63 -9.62 12.90
N SER A 61 7.55 -10.02 12.24
CA SER A 61 7.53 -11.23 11.43
C SER A 61 6.72 -11.03 10.16
N CYS A 62 7.33 -11.35 9.03
CA CYS A 62 6.63 -11.48 7.78
C CYS A 62 5.93 -12.84 7.70
N LYS A 63 4.59 -12.84 7.63
CA LYS A 63 3.79 -14.04 7.41
C LYS A 63 3.58 -14.24 5.91
N ASN A 64 3.63 -15.49 5.45
CA ASN A 64 3.50 -15.87 4.03
C ASN A 64 4.51 -15.16 3.11
N ALA A 65 5.75 -14.99 3.58
CA ALA A 65 6.79 -14.25 2.87
C ALA A 65 6.91 -14.61 1.38
N GLY A 66 6.89 -13.58 0.52
CA GLY A 66 7.02 -13.73 -0.94
C GLY A 66 5.74 -14.18 -1.66
N LEU A 67 4.63 -14.35 -0.95
CA LEU A 67 3.32 -14.65 -1.54
C LEU A 67 2.45 -13.39 -1.66
N THR A 68 1.41 -13.45 -2.50
CA THR A 68 0.44 -12.35 -2.69
C THR A 68 -0.42 -12.07 -1.47
N ASN A 69 -0.47 -12.99 -0.51
CA ASN A 69 -1.13 -12.86 0.79
C ASN A 69 -0.12 -12.71 1.95
N SER A 70 1.08 -12.20 1.64
CA SER A 70 2.06 -11.84 2.66
C SER A 70 1.56 -10.67 3.50
N PHE A 71 1.88 -10.68 4.79
CA PHE A 71 1.55 -9.58 5.70
C PHE A 71 2.50 -9.54 6.91
N CYS A 72 2.76 -8.34 7.41
CA CYS A 72 3.53 -8.15 8.63
C CYS A 72 2.71 -8.40 9.89
N SER A 73 3.32 -9.09 10.86
CA SER A 73 2.78 -9.36 12.18
C SER A 73 3.76 -8.86 13.23
N TYR A 74 3.22 -8.13 14.21
CA TYR A 74 3.99 -7.47 15.28
C TYR A 74 3.51 -8.04 16.62
N ALA A 75 4.26 -8.99 17.20
CA ALA A 75 3.88 -9.63 18.45
C ALA A 75 4.52 -8.89 19.63
N PRO A 76 3.78 -8.52 20.69
CA PRO A 76 4.37 -7.81 21.82
C PRO A 76 5.35 -8.71 22.59
N ILE A 77 6.46 -8.12 23.02
CA ILE A 77 7.39 -8.72 23.98
C ILE A 77 6.88 -8.41 25.39
N GLU A 78 6.58 -9.46 26.16
CA GLU A 78 6.11 -9.33 27.55
C GLU A 78 7.16 -9.78 28.58
N SER A 79 8.27 -10.35 28.12
CA SER A 79 9.38 -10.78 28.98
C SER A 79 10.30 -9.61 29.34
N CYS A 80 10.66 -9.47 30.61
CA CYS A 80 11.71 -8.54 31.05
C CYS A 80 13.09 -9.11 30.69
N VAL A 81 13.78 -8.51 29.73
CA VAL A 81 15.10 -8.97 29.26
C VAL A 81 16.02 -7.77 29.17
N SER A 82 17.09 -7.77 29.97
CA SER A 82 18.04 -6.67 29.98
C SER A 82 18.80 -6.55 28.64
N ALA A 83 19.02 -5.31 28.20
CA ALA A 83 19.75 -4.91 26.99
C ALA A 83 19.07 -5.29 25.66
N ASP A 84 17.75 -5.48 25.67
CA ASP A 84 16.94 -5.67 24.46
C ASP A 84 16.32 -4.35 23.96
N GLY A 85 16.43 -3.26 24.73
CA GLY A 85 15.89 -1.96 24.39
C GLY A 85 14.38 -1.85 24.58
N CYS A 86 13.75 -2.82 25.23
CA CYS A 86 12.34 -2.86 25.57
C CYS A 86 12.13 -2.69 27.08
N CYS A 87 10.99 -2.10 27.47
CA CYS A 87 10.54 -2.10 28.86
C CYS A 87 9.03 -2.42 28.91
N PRO A 88 8.66 -3.72 28.95
CA PRO A 88 7.27 -4.15 29.07
C PRO A 88 6.63 -3.74 30.40
N ALA A 89 5.29 -3.72 30.43
CA ALA A 89 4.55 -3.41 31.65
C ALA A 89 4.84 -4.43 32.76
N GLY A 90 5.24 -3.94 33.95
CA GLY A 90 5.59 -4.79 35.09
C GLY A 90 7.09 -5.09 35.22
N CYS A 91 7.89 -4.74 34.20
CA CYS A 91 9.34 -4.73 34.31
C CYS A 91 9.82 -3.48 35.07
N THR A 92 10.96 -3.63 35.74
CA THR A 92 11.60 -2.58 36.54
C THR A 92 13.08 -2.56 36.21
N THR A 93 13.80 -1.50 36.58
CA THR A 93 15.27 -1.40 36.49
C THR A 93 16.04 -2.58 37.10
N VAL A 94 15.41 -3.36 37.98
CA VAL A 94 16.00 -4.55 38.62
C VAL A 94 15.88 -5.80 37.75
N THR A 95 14.77 -5.95 37.03
CA THR A 95 14.47 -7.11 36.19
C THR A 95 14.80 -6.86 34.73
N ASP A 96 14.92 -5.59 34.35
CA ASP A 96 15.17 -5.09 33.00
C ASP A 96 15.96 -3.79 33.08
N SER A 97 17.20 -3.79 32.59
CA SER A 97 18.08 -2.62 32.65
C SER A 97 17.64 -1.46 31.74
N ASP A 98 16.74 -1.72 30.79
CA ASP A 98 16.28 -0.72 29.82
C ASP A 98 15.05 0.08 30.33
N CYS A 99 14.46 -0.35 31.45
CA CYS A 99 13.42 0.41 32.15
C CYS A 99 13.99 1.62 32.92
N ASN A 100 13.25 2.73 32.99
CA ASN A 100 13.66 3.97 33.67
C ASN A 100 12.68 4.48 34.73
#